data_AF-A0A383CBV5-F1
#
_entry.id   AF-A0A383CBV5-F1
#
_cell.length_a   1.000
_cell.length_b   1.000
_cell.length_c   1.000
_cell.angle_alpha   90.00
_cell.angle_beta   90.00
_cell.angle_gamma   90.00
#
_symmetry.space_group_name_H-M   'P 1'
#
loop_
_entity.id
_entity.type
_entity.pdbx_description
1 polymer ?
#
loop_
_entity_poly.entity_id
_entity_poly.type
_entity_poly.pdbx_seq_one_letter_code
_entity_poly.pdbx_strand_id
1 'polypeptide(L)'
;MAKRFGNYLLHECVAQGGITEIWMATDEYENVIAVRKLRGSGLRTSGPKLFKAGLKVHRKLSPHPNVIRFINHGKADGMLFMVLQYIHGTDLKALLARK
;
A
#
# COMPACT_ATOMS: atom_id res chain seq x y z
N MET A 1 17.27 4.05 2.23
CA MET A 1 17.28 5.41 1.63
C MET A 1 15.91 5.66 1.06
N ALA A 2 15.33 6.84 1.35
CA ALA A 2 13.99 7.17 0.89
C ALA A 2 13.95 7.35 -0.63
N LYS A 3 12.88 6.86 -1.28
CA LYS A 3 12.70 6.88 -2.74
C LYS A 3 11.43 7.63 -3.10
N ARG A 4 11.52 8.62 -4.00
CA ARG A 4 10.33 9.33 -4.50
C ARG A 4 9.51 8.44 -5.43
N PHE A 5 8.18 8.52 -5.31
CA PHE A 5 7.22 7.80 -6.12
C PHE A 5 5.95 8.66 -6.29
N GLY A 6 5.82 9.33 -7.42
CA GLY A 6 4.83 10.40 -7.59
C GLY A 6 5.01 11.47 -6.51
N ASN A 7 3.92 11.82 -5.82
CA ASN A 7 3.90 12.81 -4.73
C ASN A 7 4.26 12.22 -3.36
N TYR A 8 4.69 10.95 -3.29
CA TYR A 8 5.00 10.27 -2.04
C TYR A 8 6.49 10.01 -1.91
N LEU A 9 7.00 10.10 -0.69
CA LEU A 9 8.37 9.71 -0.34
C LEU A 9 8.32 8.35 0.37
N LEU A 10 8.76 7.29 -0.31
CA LEU A 10 8.78 5.93 0.22
C LEU A 10 9.98 5.72 1.14
N HIS A 11 9.77 5.21 2.34
CA HIS A 11 10.81 5.02 3.36
C HIS A 11 11.24 3.55 3.45
N GLU A 12 10.41 2.71 4.06
CA GLU A 12 10.66 1.29 4.25
C GLU A 12 9.62 0.42 3.53
N CYS A 13 10.07 -0.72 2.99
CA CYS A 13 9.16 -1.74 2.46
C CYS A 13 8.66 -2.59 3.63
N VAL A 14 7.40 -2.40 4.00
CA VAL A 14 6.75 -3.04 5.16
C VAL A 14 6.33 -4.47 4.82
N ALA A 15 5.91 -4.70 3.58
CA ALA A 15 5.52 -6.02 3.13
C ALA A 15 5.71 -6.17 1.62
N GLN A 16 6.14 -7.37 1.20
CA GLN A 16 6.29 -7.72 -0.21
C GLN A 16 5.54 -9.01 -0.52
N GLY A 17 4.52 -8.92 -1.38
CA GLY A 17 3.81 -10.07 -1.93
C GLY A 17 4.22 -10.36 -3.37
N GLY A 18 3.57 -11.36 -3.99
CA GLY A 18 3.82 -11.73 -5.39
C GLY A 18 3.45 -10.63 -6.39
N ILE A 19 2.38 -9.87 -6.11
CA ILE A 19 1.80 -8.88 -7.04
C ILE A 19 2.09 -7.44 -6.59
N THR A 20 2.02 -7.18 -5.29
CA THR A 20 2.15 -5.83 -4.73
C THR A 20 3.22 -5.78 -3.65
N GLU A 21 3.74 -4.59 -3.43
CA GLU A 21 4.56 -4.22 -2.29
C GLU A 21 3.87 -3.09 -1.52
N ILE A 22 4.08 -3.04 -0.21
CA ILE A 22 3.52 -2.04 0.70
C ILE A 22 4.68 -1.31 1.35
N TRP A 23 4.65 0.02 1.27
CA TRP A 23 5.70 0.89 1.79
C TRP A 23 5.12 1.82 2.86
N MET A 24 5.87 2.03 3.94
CA MET A 24 5.69 3.22 4.77
C MET A 24 6.21 4.40 3.95
N ALA A 25 5.45 5.49 3.91
CA ALA A 25 5.78 6.66 3.14
C ALA A 25 5.25 7.93 3.82
N THR A 26 5.70 9.08 3.35
CA THR A 26 5.09 10.36 3.67
C THR A 26 4.49 11.00 2.42
N ASP A 27 3.37 11.70 2.59
CA ASP A 27 2.80 12.56 1.54
C ASP A 27 3.47 13.95 1.51
N GLU A 28 2.96 14.84 0.67
CA GLU A 28 3.46 16.21 0.50
C GLU A 28 3.26 17.11 1.73
N TYR A 29 2.41 16.69 2.67
CA TYR A 29 2.14 17.38 3.94
C TYR A 29 2.81 16.67 5.13
N GLU A 30 3.77 15.78 4.87
CA GLU A 30 4.50 15.00 5.86
C GLU A 30 3.64 14.00 6.67
N ASN A 31 2.42 13.69 6.24
CA ASN A 31 1.61 12.67 6.91
C ASN A 31 2.17 11.27 6.62
N VAL A 32 2.31 10.45 7.67
CA VAL A 32 2.71 9.04 7.52
C VAL A 32 1.56 8.21 6.97
N ILE A 33 1.80 7.57 5.82
CA ILE A 33 0.82 6.81 5.04
C ILE A 33 1.43 5.50 4.54
N ALA A 34 0.57 4.56 4.14
CA ALA A 34 0.99 3.30 3.52
C ALA A 34 0.72 3.35 2.01
N VAL A 35 1.74 3.18 1.19
CA VAL A 35 1.60 3.06 -0.27
C VAL A 35 1.67 1.60 -0.66
N ARG A 36 0.53 1.02 -1.05
CA ARG A 36 0.49 -0.29 -1.71
C ARG A 36 0.55 -0.10 -3.21
N LYS A 37 1.65 -0.49 -3.83
CA LYS A 37 1.86 -0.36 -5.28
C LYS A 37 2.04 -1.71 -5.97
N LEU A 38 1.66 -1.75 -7.24
CA LEU A 38 1.89 -2.89 -8.10
C LEU A 38 3.40 -3.03 -8.39
N ARG A 39 3.91 -4.25 -8.29
CA ARG A 39 5.30 -4.56 -8.66
C ARG A 39 5.39 -4.73 -10.17
N GLY A 40 6.56 -4.45 -10.74
CA GLY A 40 6.82 -4.69 -12.17
C GLY A 40 6.60 -6.14 -12.59
N SER A 41 6.93 -7.12 -11.74
CA SER A 41 6.64 -8.54 -11.96
C SER A 41 5.14 -8.83 -12.04
N GLY A 42 4.31 -8.08 -11.29
CA GLY A 42 2.86 -8.21 -11.29
C GLY A 42 2.22 -7.81 -12.62
N LEU A 43 2.87 -6.96 -13.42
CA LEU A 43 2.36 -6.53 -14.74
C LEU A 43 2.28 -7.67 -15.74
N ARG A 44 3.13 -8.70 -15.63
CA ARG A 44 3.18 -9.85 -16.54
C ARG A 44 2.14 -10.94 -16.25
N THR A 45 1.26 -10.70 -15.28
CA THR A 45 0.25 -11.68 -14.80
C THR A 45 -1.12 -11.01 -14.67
N SER A 46 -2.05 -11.63 -13.94
CA SER A 46 -3.34 -11.06 -13.56
C SER A 46 -3.25 -9.87 -12.57
N GLY A 47 -2.04 -9.44 -12.20
CA GLY A 47 -1.78 -8.42 -11.19
C GLY A 47 -2.59 -7.13 -11.34
N PRO A 48 -2.58 -6.43 -12.50
CA PRO A 48 -3.38 -5.22 -12.70
C PRO A 48 -4.88 -5.43 -12.50
N LYS A 49 -5.41 -6.58 -12.96
CA LYS A 49 -6.83 -6.94 -12.82
C LYS A 49 -7.18 -7.13 -11.34
N LEU A 50 -6.39 -7.92 -10.62
CA LEU A 50 -6.57 -8.16 -9.19
C LEU A 50 -6.42 -6.87 -8.37
N PHE A 51 -5.46 -6.02 -8.72
CA PHE A 51 -5.26 -4.72 -8.07
C PHE A 51 -6.49 -3.82 -8.24
N LYS A 52 -6.99 -3.66 -9.46
CA LYS A 52 -8.20 -2.87 -9.75
C LYS A 52 -9.44 -3.42 -9.04
N ALA A 53 -9.57 -4.74 -8.96
CA ALA A 53 -10.66 -5.38 -8.22
C ALA A 53 -10.60 -5.04 -6.71
N GLY A 54 -9.43 -5.21 -6.08
CA GLY A 54 -9.23 -4.88 -4.66
C GLY A 54 -9.44 -3.39 -4.36
N LEU A 55 -9.01 -2.51 -5.28
CA LEU A 55 -9.26 -1.07 -5.20
C LEU A 55 -10.75 -0.74 -5.27
N LYS A 56 -11.51 -1.37 -6.17
CA LYS A 56 -12.97 -1.18 -6.28
C LYS A 56 -13.70 -1.57 -4.99
N VAL A 57 -13.22 -2.60 -4.30
CA VAL A 57 -13.76 -3.02 -3.00
C VAL A 57 -13.42 -1.98 -1.92
N HIS A 58 -12.13 -1.63 -1.76
CA HIS A 58 -11.69 -0.67 -0.72
C HIS A 58 -12.40 0.68 -0.82
N ARG A 59 -12.62 1.19 -2.04
CA ARG A 59 -13.32 2.47 -2.26
C ARG A 59 -14.78 2.48 -1.82
N LYS A 60 -15.40 1.31 -1.65
CA LYS A 60 -16.81 1.17 -1.23
C LYS A 60 -16.96 0.92 0.26
N LEU A 61 -15.87 0.64 0.97
CA LEU A 61 -15.92 0.39 2.41
C LEU A 61 -16.12 1.72 3.13
N SER A 62 -17.14 1.76 4.00
CA SER A 62 -17.29 2.87 4.94
C SER A 62 -16.15 2.84 5.96
N PRO A 63 -15.69 4.00 6.46
CA PRO A 63 -14.68 4.04 7.52
C PRO A 63 -15.11 3.21 8.73
N HIS A 64 -14.20 2.38 9.24
CA HIS A 64 -14.43 1.54 10.42
C HIS A 64 -13.15 1.41 11.24
N PRO A 65 -13.19 1.45 12.58
CA PRO A 65 -11.98 1.45 13.42
C PRO A 65 -11.07 0.23 13.25
N ASN A 66 -11.64 -0.92 12.85
CA ASN A 66 -10.88 -2.17 12.66
C ASN A 66 -10.58 -2.51 11.18
N VAL A 67 -10.80 -1.56 10.26
CA VAL A 67 -10.50 -1.75 8.84
C VAL A 67 -9.55 -0.64 8.42
N ILE A 68 -8.43 -1.01 7.79
CA ILE A 68 -7.46 -0.03 7.28
C ILE A 68 -8.16 0.91 6.29
N ARG A 69 -8.15 2.20 6.62
CA ARG A 69 -8.85 3.19 5.83
C ARG A 69 -8.18 3.40 4.47
N PHE A 70 -8.98 3.38 3.41
CA PHE A 70 -8.58 3.85 2.10
C PHE A 70 -8.50 5.39 2.09
N ILE A 71 -7.40 5.94 1.56
CA ILE A 71 -7.18 7.39 1.47
C ILE A 71 -7.29 7.84 0.02
N ASN A 72 -6.47 7.26 -0.87
CA ASN A 72 -6.43 7.68 -2.28
C ASN A 72 -5.90 6.55 -3.18
N HIS A 73 -5.86 6.76 -4.49
CA HIS A 73 -5.26 5.88 -5.46
C HIS A 73 -4.76 6.65 -6.67
N GLY A 74 -3.92 6.01 -7.48
CA GLY A 74 -3.46 6.63 -8.71
C GLY A 74 -2.52 5.74 -9.51
N LYS A 75 -1.79 6.39 -10.41
CA LYS A 75 -0.73 5.78 -11.21
C LYS A 75 0.50 6.70 -11.17
N ALA A 76 1.65 6.15 -10.82
CA ALA A 76 2.94 6.86 -10.80
C ALA A 76 4.01 5.92 -11.37
N ASP A 77 4.93 6.45 -12.18
CA ASP A 77 5.99 5.68 -12.84
C ASP A 77 5.47 4.44 -13.59
N GLY A 78 4.29 4.57 -14.23
CA GLY A 78 3.65 3.45 -14.93
C GLY A 78 2.93 2.42 -14.03
N MET A 79 3.09 2.50 -12.70
CA MET A 79 2.56 1.54 -11.74
C MET A 79 1.28 2.05 -11.05
N LEU A 80 0.29 1.18 -10.93
CA LEU A 80 -0.91 1.46 -10.12
C LEU A 80 -0.55 1.41 -8.63
N PHE A 81 -1.14 2.31 -7.86
CA PHE A 81 -0.98 2.34 -6.41
C PHE A 81 -2.28 2.73 -5.70
N MET A 82 -2.33 2.42 -4.40
CA MET A 82 -3.33 2.90 -3.46
C MET A 82 -2.62 3.42 -2.21
N VAL A 83 -3.18 4.48 -1.65
CA VAL A 83 -2.77 5.08 -0.39
C VAL A 83 -3.75 4.64 0.67
N LEU A 84 -3.20 4.11 1.74
CA LEU A 84 -3.92 3.55 2.87
C LEU A 84 -3.43 4.21 4.14
N GLN A 85 -4.25 4.16 5.18
CA GLN A 85 -3.80 4.46 6.53
C GLN A 85 -2.62 3.56 6.90
N TYR A 86 -1.54 4.15 7.38
CA TYR A 86 -0.45 3.41 8.01
C TYR A 86 -0.79 3.18 9.48
N ILE A 87 -0.60 1.95 9.95
CA ILE A 87 -0.80 1.59 11.35
C ILE A 87 0.58 1.41 11.98
N HIS A 88 0.89 2.27 12.95
CA HIS A 88 2.07 2.11 13.78
C HIS A 88 1.83 0.94 14.75
N GLY A 89 2.41 -0.21 14.44
CA GLY A 89 2.21 -1.41 15.24
C GLY A 89 2.91 -2.62 14.63
N THR A 90 2.93 -3.71 15.38
CA THR A 90 3.48 -4.98 14.90
C THR A 90 2.39 -5.78 14.19
N ASP A 91 2.72 -6.36 13.03
CA ASP A 91 1.87 -7.35 12.37
C ASP A 91 1.53 -8.51 13.32
N LEU A 92 0.24 -8.87 13.41
CA LEU A 92 -0.23 -9.88 14.36
C LEU A 92 0.44 -11.24 14.13
N LYS A 93 0.68 -11.63 12.87
CA LYS A 93 1.35 -12.89 12.56
C LYS A 93 2.80 -12.88 13.05
N ALA A 94 3.53 -11.77 12.87
CA ALA A 94 4.86 -11.59 13.41
C ALA A 94 4.87 -11.61 14.95
N LEU A 95 3.88 -11.00 15.60
CA LEU A 95 3.74 -11.01 17.05
C LEU A 95 3.54 -12.44 17.58
N LEU A 96 2.67 -13.23 16.93
CA LEU A 96 2.39 -14.62 17.30
C LEU A 96 3.59 -15.56 17.05
N ALA A 97 4.49 -15.20 16.14
CA ALA A 97 5.69 -15.98 15.84
C ALA A 97 6.82 -15.76 16.86
N ARG A 98 6.77 -14.68 17.65
CA ARG A 98 7.68 -14.42 18.76
C ARG A 98 7.25 -15.27 19.96
N LYS A 99 7.60 -16.55 19.94
CA LYS A 99 7.58 -17.38 21.16
C LYS A 99 8.81 -17.06 22.00
#